data_AF-A0A8W4FJN1-F1
#
_entry.id   AF-A0A8W4FJN1-F1
#
_cell.length_a   1.000
_cell.length_b   1.000
_cell.length_c   1.000
_cell.angle_alpha   90.00
_cell.angle_beta   90.00
_cell.angle_gamma   90.00
#
_symmetry.space_group_name_H-M   'P 1'
#
loop_
_entity.id
_entity.type
_entity.pdbx_description
1 polymer ?
#
loop_
_entity_poly.entity_id
_entity_poly.type
_entity_poly.pdbx_seq_one_letter_code
_entity_poly.pdbx_strand_id
1 'polypeptide(L)'
;MLLLLLGIIVLHVAVLVLLFVSTIVSQWMVGNGHATDLWQNCTTSPSGNVQHCFMSSANGLCVMSAASIYTVRHLDWHYGSENSYGFAYILAWVAFPLALLSGVVYVILRKRE
;
A
#
# COMPACT_ATOMS: atom_id res chain seq x y z
N MET A 1 22.28 10.23 21.60
CA MET A 1 22.59 10.10 20.16
C MET A 1 22.41 8.65 19.68
N LEU A 2 23.06 7.66 20.29
CA LEU A 2 22.86 6.23 19.96
C LEU A 2 21.41 5.72 20.10
N LEU A 3 20.69 6.09 21.17
CA LEU A 3 19.28 5.68 21.36
C LEU A 3 18.33 6.26 20.30
N LEU A 4 18.60 7.49 19.82
CA LEU A 4 17.80 8.12 18.77
C LEU A 4 18.09 7.48 17.40
N LEU A 5 19.36 7.14 17.13
CA LEU A 5 19.75 6.45 15.91
C LEU A 5 19.15 5.04 15.84
N LEU A 6 19.16 4.31 16.97
CA LEU A 6 18.52 3.00 17.11
C LEU A 6 17.01 3.09 16.85
N GLY A 7 16.34 4.11 17.40
CA GLY A 7 14.91 4.33 17.18
C GLY A 7 14.55 4.57 15.71
N ILE A 8 15.37 5.33 14.97
CA ILE A 8 15.16 5.56 13.53
C ILE A 8 15.34 4.26 12.75
N ILE A 9 16.38 3.47 13.05
CA ILE A 9 16.64 2.20 12.37
C ILE A 9 15.47 1.23 12.57
N VAL A 10 15.00 1.08 13.81
CA VAL A 10 13.84 0.21 14.11
C VAL A 10 12.59 0.69 13.37
N LEU A 11 12.33 1.99 13.35
CA LEU A 11 11.19 2.57 12.65
C LEU A 11 11.28 2.37 11.13
N HIS A 12 12.48 2.46 10.55
CA HIS A 12 12.71 2.20 9.13
C HIS A 12 12.51 0.72 8.77
N VAL A 13 13.01 -0.20 9.61
CA VAL A 13 12.79 -1.64 9.43
C VAL A 13 11.30 -1.98 9.50
N ALA A 14 10.56 -1.37 10.43
CA ALA A 14 9.11 -1.56 10.51
C ALA A 14 8.39 -1.12 9.22
N VAL A 15 8.78 0.01 8.63
CA VAL A 15 8.24 0.48 7.33
C VAL A 15 8.52 -0.53 6.21
N LEU A 16 9.74 -1.07 6.13
CA LEU A 16 10.10 -2.07 5.13
C LEU A 16 9.28 -3.36 5.29
N VAL A 17 9.05 -3.80 6.53
CA VAL A 17 8.22 -4.98 6.81
C VAL A 17 6.75 -4.72 6.43
N LEU A 18 6.19 -3.57 6.79
CA LEU A 18 4.81 -3.23 6.43
C LEU A 18 4.60 -3.13 4.91
N LEU A 19 5.57 -2.58 4.18
CA LEU A 19 5.57 -2.57 2.72
C LEU A 19 5.67 -3.97 2.13
N PHE A 20 6.55 -4.82 2.66
CA PHE A 20 6.69 -6.21 2.21
C PHE A 20 5.42 -7.03 2.43
N VAL A 21 4.77 -6.87 3.59
CA VAL A 21 3.48 -7.54 3.85
C VAL A 21 2.40 -7.03 2.90
N SER A 22 2.35 -5.73 2.63
CA SER A 22 1.39 -5.14 1.69
C SER A 22 1.57 -5.63 0.25
N THR A 23 2.80 -5.96 -0.17
CA THR A 23 3.07 -6.48 -1.53
C THR A 23 2.82 -7.97 -1.68
N ILE A 24 2.85 -8.74 -0.59
CA ILE A 24 2.61 -10.18 -0.61
C ILE A 24 1.13 -10.52 -0.50
N VAL A 25 0.35 -9.72 0.25
CA VAL A 25 -1.06 -10.04 0.49
C VAL A 25 -1.92 -9.71 -0.74
N SER A 26 -2.49 -10.75 -1.34
CA SER A 26 -3.46 -10.75 -2.45
C SER A 26 -4.86 -10.34 -2.01
N GLN A 27 -5.03 -9.11 -1.51
CA GLN A 27 -6.33 -8.55 -1.10
C GLN A 27 -6.30 -7.01 -1.20
N TRP A 28 -6.08 -6.45 -2.39
CA TRP A 28 -6.02 -4.98 -2.54
C TRP A 28 -7.40 -4.36 -2.71
N MET A 29 -8.24 -4.93 -3.58
CA MET A 29 -9.66 -4.59 -3.67
C MET A 29 -10.48 -5.85 -3.97
N VAL A 30 -11.59 -6.01 -3.26
CA VAL A 30 -12.53 -7.12 -3.39
C VAL A 30 -13.89 -6.55 -3.80
N GLY A 31 -14.38 -6.93 -4.97
CA GLY A 31 -15.65 -6.47 -5.53
C GLY A 31 -16.51 -7.61 -6.05
N ASN A 32 -17.79 -7.32 -6.31
CA ASN A 32 -18.84 -8.28 -6.69
C ASN A 32 -18.59 -8.89 -8.10
N GLY A 33 -17.68 -9.87 -8.18
CA GLY A 33 -17.24 -10.49 -9.44
C GLY A 33 -15.80 -10.16 -9.87
N HIS A 34 -15.05 -9.39 -9.08
CA HIS A 34 -13.69 -8.99 -9.40
C HIS A 34 -12.81 -8.99 -8.14
N ALA A 35 -11.78 -9.83 -8.13
CA ALA A 35 -10.74 -9.84 -7.11
C ALA A 35 -9.45 -9.30 -7.74
N THR A 36 -8.96 -8.18 -7.22
CA THR A 36 -7.73 -7.56 -7.70
C THR A 36 -6.62 -7.79 -6.70
N ASP A 37 -5.59 -8.51 -7.16
CA ASP A 37 -4.34 -8.68 -6.45
C ASP A 37 -3.26 -7.81 -7.09
N LEU A 38 -2.19 -7.56 -6.34
CA LEU A 38 -1.07 -6.78 -6.84
C LEU A 38 -0.35 -7.47 -8.01
N TRP A 39 -0.42 -8.79 -8.12
CA TRP A 39 0.28 -9.55 -9.15
C TRP A 39 -0.66 -10.12 -10.21
N GLN A 40 -1.93 -10.28 -9.86
CA GLN A 40 -2.91 -10.97 -10.70
C GLN A 40 -4.27 -10.28 -10.57
N ASN A 41 -4.96 -10.08 -11.69
CA ASN A 41 -6.34 -9.60 -11.68
C ASN A 41 -7.26 -10.74 -12.08
N CYS A 42 -8.14 -11.14 -11.18
CA CYS A 42 -9.02 -12.29 -11.36
C CYS A 42 -10.49 -11.83 -11.43
N THR A 43 -11.21 -12.30 -12.45
CA THR A 43 -12.66 -12.10 -12.56
C THR A 43 -13.40 -13.34 -12.07
N THR A 44 -14.31 -13.15 -11.13
CA THR A 44 -15.18 -14.20 -10.59
C THR A 44 -16.56 -14.11 -11.23
N SER A 45 -17.08 -15.27 -11.62
CA SER A 45 -18.44 -15.41 -12.10
C SER A 45 -19.45 -15.12 -10.97
N PRO A 46 -20.68 -14.68 -11.27
CA PRO A 46 -21.76 -14.52 -10.28
C PRO A 46 -22.09 -15.79 -9.48
N SER A 47 -21.63 -16.95 -9.97
CA SER A 47 -21.74 -18.27 -9.32
C SER A 47 -20.57 -18.61 -8.38
N GLY A 48 -19.60 -17.71 -8.20
CA GLY A 48 -18.46 -17.87 -7.28
C GLY A 48 -17.21 -18.52 -7.88
N ASN A 49 -17.24 -18.91 -9.16
CA ASN A 49 -16.10 -19.53 -9.84
C ASN A 49 -15.17 -18.49 -10.47
N VAL A 50 -13.85 -18.61 -10.26
CA VAL A 50 -12.85 -17.78 -10.93
C VAL A 50 -12.79 -18.16 -12.41
N GLN A 51 -13.07 -17.21 -13.31
CA GLN A 51 -13.10 -17.49 -14.76
C GLN A 51 -11.76 -17.20 -15.42
N HIS A 52 -11.13 -16.05 -15.13
CA HIS A 52 -9.88 -15.64 -15.77
C HIS A 52 -9.00 -14.85 -14.80
N CYS A 53 -7.71 -15.18 -14.75
CA CYS A 53 -6.69 -14.43 -14.03
C CYS A 53 -5.59 -13.97 -14.98
N PHE A 54 -5.30 -12.68 -15.00
CA PHE A 54 -4.23 -12.09 -15.83
C PHE A 54 -3.10 -11.57 -14.94
N MET A 55 -1.85 -11.84 -15.32
CA MET A 55 -0.68 -11.31 -14.62
C MET A 55 -0.56 -9.80 -14.85
N SER A 56 -0.44 -9.02 -13.77
CA SER A 56 -0.24 -7.57 -13.83
C SER A 56 1.19 -7.25 -13.42
N SER A 57 2.05 -6.93 -14.40
CA SER A 57 3.49 -6.73 -14.19
C SER A 57 3.89 -5.32 -13.75
N ALA A 58 2.95 -4.37 -13.68
CA ALA A 58 3.26 -2.94 -13.47
C ALA A 58 3.20 -2.48 -12.01
N ASN A 59 2.73 -3.32 -11.08
CA ASN A 59 2.18 -2.81 -9.83
C ASN A 59 3.20 -2.48 -8.73
N GLY A 60 4.45 -2.94 -8.85
CA GLY A 60 5.53 -2.58 -7.93
C GLY A 60 5.93 -1.10 -7.99
N LEU A 61 5.90 -0.50 -9.19
CA LEU A 61 6.07 0.95 -9.37
C LEU A 61 4.80 1.72 -8.97
N CYS A 62 3.63 1.10 -9.11
CA CYS A 62 2.35 1.70 -8.75
C CYS A 62 2.12 1.85 -7.24
N VAL A 63 2.79 1.14 -6.33
CA VAL A 63 2.62 1.38 -4.88
C VAL A 63 3.03 2.81 -4.51
N MET A 64 4.14 3.29 -5.07
CA MET A 64 4.60 4.67 -4.87
C MET A 64 3.70 5.69 -5.58
N SER A 65 3.15 5.34 -6.74
CA SER A 65 2.22 6.20 -7.49
C SER A 65 0.79 6.21 -6.92
N ALA A 66 0.32 5.12 -6.31
CA ALA A 66 -1.00 5.02 -5.70
C ALA A 66 -1.09 5.91 -4.45
N ALA A 67 0.01 6.03 -3.70
CA ALA A 67 0.13 6.95 -2.58
C ALA A 67 0.02 8.43 -3.01
N SER A 68 0.58 8.80 -4.17
CA SER A 68 0.48 10.16 -4.71
C SER A 68 -0.84 10.43 -5.47
N ILE A 69 -1.48 9.40 -6.03
CA ILE A 69 -2.78 9.53 -6.69
C ILE A 69 -3.91 9.73 -5.67
N TYR A 70 -3.85 9.12 -4.48
CA TYR A 70 -4.92 9.27 -3.49
C TYR A 70 -4.99 10.67 -2.87
N THR A 71 -3.86 11.37 -2.69
CA THR A 71 -3.89 12.78 -2.23
C THR A 71 -4.60 13.68 -3.23
N VAL A 72 -4.61 13.31 -4.52
CA VAL A 72 -5.30 14.03 -5.59
C VAL A 72 -6.75 13.55 -5.79
N ARG A 73 -7.06 12.28 -5.50
CA ARG A 73 -8.35 11.64 -5.85
C ARG A 73 -9.31 11.39 -4.68
N HIS A 74 -8.96 11.83 -3.46
CA HIS A 74 -9.80 11.66 -2.26
C HIS A 74 -11.25 12.18 -2.41
N LEU A 75 -11.51 13.10 -3.35
CA LEU A 75 -12.82 13.74 -3.51
C LEU A 75 -13.80 13.04 -4.47
N ASP A 76 -13.38 12.01 -5.24
CA ASP A 76 -14.21 11.47 -6.33
C ASP A 76 -14.81 10.06 -6.10
N TRP A 77 -14.47 9.35 -5.02
CA TRP A 77 -14.71 7.90 -4.94
C TRP A 77 -16.01 7.46 -4.25
N HIS A 78 -17.14 8.12 -4.53
CA HIS A 78 -18.44 7.70 -3.98
C HIS A 78 -19.56 7.45 -4.99
N TYR A 79 -19.22 7.20 -6.27
CA TYR A 79 -20.24 6.90 -7.27
C TYR A 79 -20.07 5.49 -7.87
N GLY A 80 -20.64 4.50 -7.18
CA GLY A 80 -21.29 3.36 -7.86
C GLY A 80 -20.51 2.05 -8.08
N SER A 81 -19.41 1.77 -7.39
CA SER A 81 -18.77 0.45 -7.46
C SER A 81 -18.80 -0.27 -6.10
N GLU A 82 -19.42 -1.44 -6.02
CA GLU A 82 -19.45 -2.35 -4.84
C GLU A 82 -18.07 -2.99 -4.55
N ASN A 83 -17.00 -2.20 -4.60
CA ASN A 83 -15.63 -2.66 -4.43
C ASN A 83 -15.12 -2.19 -3.07
N SER A 84 -14.88 -3.13 -2.16
CA SER A 84 -14.30 -2.86 -0.84
C SER A 84 -12.78 -2.89 -0.91
N TYR A 85 -12.13 -1.90 -0.30
CA TYR A 85 -10.67 -1.89 -0.14
C TYR A 85 -10.25 -2.97 0.86
N GLY A 86 -9.24 -3.76 0.51
CA GLY A 86 -8.72 -4.79 1.39
C GLY A 86 -7.61 -4.29 2.33
N PHE A 87 -7.24 -5.12 3.30
CA PHE A 87 -6.27 -4.76 4.35
C PHE A 87 -4.89 -4.33 3.82
N ALA A 88 -4.45 -4.89 2.70
CA ALA A 88 -3.16 -4.53 2.09
C ALA A 88 -3.08 -3.04 1.71
N TYR A 89 -4.23 -2.46 1.32
CA TYR A 89 -4.37 -1.03 1.03
C TYR A 89 -4.13 -0.15 2.27
N ILE A 90 -4.70 -0.56 3.40
CA ILE A 90 -4.57 0.15 4.68
C ILE A 90 -3.11 0.10 5.17
N LEU A 91 -2.44 -1.04 5.04
CA LEU A 91 -1.03 -1.16 5.38
C LEU A 91 -0.11 -0.25 4.56
N ALA A 92 -0.36 -0.16 3.24
CA ALA A 92 0.39 0.76 2.38
C ALA A 92 0.20 2.22 2.82
N TRP A 93 -1.02 2.57 3.21
CA TRP A 93 -1.37 3.87 3.75
C TRP A 93 -0.64 4.22 5.04
N VAL A 94 -0.51 3.27 5.96
CA VAL A 94 0.20 3.47 7.23
C VAL A 94 1.72 3.54 7.00
N ALA A 95 2.26 2.77 6.06
CA ALA A 95 3.70 2.76 5.79
C ALA A 95 4.21 4.12 5.27
N PHE A 96 3.40 4.87 4.51
CA PHE A 96 3.80 6.15 3.91
C PHE A 96 4.12 7.28 4.93
N PRO A 97 3.21 7.67 5.86
CA PRO A 97 3.51 8.69 6.86
C PRO A 97 4.63 8.24 7.81
N LEU A 98 4.71 6.93 8.12
CA LEU A 98 5.81 6.41 8.94
C LEU A 98 7.16 6.55 8.22
N ALA A 99 7.21 6.29 6.90
CA ALA A 99 8.41 6.50 6.09
C ALA A 99 8.82 7.99 6.07
N LEU A 100 7.85 8.88 5.87
CA LEU A 100 8.08 10.33 5.79
C LEU A 100 8.58 10.89 7.13
N LEU A 101 7.96 10.49 8.24
CA LEU A 101 8.39 10.86 9.59
C LEU A 101 9.83 10.39 9.88
N SER A 102 10.18 9.17 9.43
CA SER A 102 11.55 8.65 9.59
C SER A 102 12.61 9.53 8.90
N GLY A 103 12.31 10.01 7.69
CA GLY A 103 13.20 10.88 6.91
C GLY A 103 13.28 12.29 7.49
N VAL A 104 12.15 12.86 7.91
CA VAL A 104 12.10 14.19 8.52
C VAL A 104 12.89 14.23 9.84
N VAL A 105 12.72 13.22 10.70
CA VAL A 105 13.46 13.12 11.96
C VAL A 105 14.97 12.99 11.70
N TYR A 106 15.39 12.21 10.71
CA TYR A 106 16.79 12.11 10.31
C TYR A 106 17.37 13.45 9.83
N VAL A 107 16.64 14.18 8.97
CA VAL A 107 17.08 15.50 8.47
C VAL A 107 17.16 16.54 9.59
N ILE A 108 16.22 16.50 10.55
CA ILE A 108 16.23 17.39 11.71
C ILE A 108 17.46 17.11 12.59
N LEU A 109 17.77 15.84 12.86
CA LEU A 109 18.97 15.47 13.62
C LEU A 109 20.25 15.92 12.91
N ARG A 110 20.33 15.72 11.59
CA ARG A 110 21.46 16.16 10.77
C ARG A 110 21.69 17.67 10.76
N LYS A 111 20.66 18.46 11.04
CA LYS A 111 20.76 19.94 11.07
C LYS A 111 21.09 20.49 12.47
N ARG A 112 21.13 19.63 13.48
CA ARG A 112 21.36 19.97 14.90
C ARG A 112 22.74 19.55 15.39
N GLU A 113 23.42 18.68 14.64
CA GLU A 113 24.88 18.52 14.62
C GLU A 113 25.54 19.57 13.72
#